data_AF-A0A0Q3WT87-F1
#
_entry.id   AF-A0A0Q3WT87-F1
#
_cell.length_a   1.000
_cell.length_b   1.000
_cell.length_c   1.000
_cell.angle_alpha   90.00
_cell.angle_beta   90.00
_cell.angle_gamma   90.00
#
_symmetry.space_group_name_H-M   'P 1'
#
loop_
_entity.id
_entity.type
_entity.pdbx_description
1 polymer ?
#
loop_
_entity_poly.entity_id
_entity_poly.type
_entity_poly.pdbx_seq_one_letter_code
_entity_poly.pdbx_strand_id
1 'polypeptide(L)'
;MLEDTARELRNIRITLVILTIILLFSGGERTVHVDNLNGSEQIFPHFSYSNMVDLGDGNFGVLTGDATSSGSEMVKVYYYDKKENKIIFKTEASLDELQQ
;
A
#
# COMPACT_ATOMS: atom_id res chain seq x y z
N MET A 1 9.23 14.01 52.69
CA MET A 1 10.30 14.79 52.03
C MET A 1 11.25 13.93 51.20
N LEU A 2 12.09 13.05 51.78
CA LEU A 2 12.98 12.15 51.00
C LEU A 2 12.23 11.05 50.22
N GLU A 3 11.11 10.59 50.78
CA GLU A 3 10.29 9.53 50.20
C GLU A 3 9.49 10.02 48.98
N ASP A 4 9.07 11.30 49.01
CA ASP A 4 8.42 11.97 47.89
C ASP A 4 9.40 12.17 46.73
N THR A 5 10.64 12.58 47.02
CA THR A 5 11.69 12.72 46.01
C THR A 5 12.06 11.37 45.38
N ALA A 6 12.13 10.29 46.17
CA ALA A 6 12.39 8.96 45.64
C ALA A 6 11.25 8.45 44.72
N ARG A 7 10.00 8.75 45.08
CA ARG A 7 8.83 8.41 44.27
C ARG A 7 8.77 9.20 42.97
N GLU A 8 9.08 10.49 43.03
CA GLU A 8 9.18 11.36 41.85
C GLU A 8 10.30 10.91 40.92
N LEU A 9 11.47 10.56 41.45
CA LEU A 9 12.61 10.08 40.67
C LEU A 9 12.28 8.77 39.93
N ARG A 10 11.52 7.88 40.57
CA ARG A 10 11.04 6.64 39.94
C ARG A 10 10.08 6.94 38.78
N ASN A 11 9.17 7.89 38.97
CA ASN A 11 8.21 8.28 37.95
C ASN A 11 8.93 8.93 36.75
N ILE A 12 9.89 9.83 37.00
CA ILE A 12 10.71 10.45 35.96
C ILE A 12 11.45 9.38 35.14
N ARG A 13 12.06 8.39 35.82
CA ARG A 13 12.75 7.29 35.14
C ARG A 13 11.82 6.49 34.22
N ILE A 14 10.61 6.18 34.67
CA ILE A 14 9.62 5.45 33.87
C ILE A 14 9.21 6.26 32.64
N THR A 15 8.90 7.55 32.83
CA THR A 15 8.52 8.45 31.73
C THR A 15 9.63 8.57 30.68
N LEU A 16 10.90 8.67 31.11
CA LEU A 16 12.03 8.73 30.19
C LEU A 16 12.19 7.46 29.37
N VAL A 17 12.03 6.28 29.98
CA VAL A 17 12.07 5.00 29.24
C VAL A 17 10.97 4.94 28.18
N ILE A 18 9.75 5.35 28.52
CA ILE A 18 8.61 5.35 27.58
C ILE A 18 8.86 6.34 26.43
N LEU A 19 9.35 7.56 26.71
CA LEU A 19 9.68 8.53 25.68
C LEU A 19 10.78 8.03 24.72
N THR A 20 11.79 7.35 25.27
CA THR A 20 12.87 6.77 24.47
C THR A 20 12.34 5.70 23.52
N ILE A 21 11.43 4.84 24.01
CA ILE A 21 10.74 3.83 23.21
C ILE A 21 9.95 4.49 22.07
N ILE A 22 9.12 5.51 22.38
CA ILE A 22 8.32 6.22 21.38
C ILE A 22 9.23 6.85 20.30
N LEU A 23 10.35 7.47 20.69
CA LEU A 23 11.31 8.06 19.74
C LEU A 23 11.97 7.02 18.84
N LEU A 24 12.33 5.85 19.38
CA LEU A 24 12.91 4.75 18.60
C LEU A 24 11.94 4.22 17.54
N PHE A 25 10.64 4.16 17.87
CA PHE A 25 9.60 3.72 16.93
C PHE A 25 9.07 4.84 16.02
N SER A 26 9.27 6.11 16.40
CA SER A 26 8.91 7.29 15.59
C SER A 26 9.89 7.56 14.45
N GLY A 27 11.06 6.90 14.44
CA GLY A 27 12.04 6.99 13.38
C GLY A 27 11.66 6.13 12.18
N GLY A 28 10.73 6.62 11.35
CA GLY A 28 10.32 5.85 10.18
C GLY A 28 9.36 6.54 9.22
N GLU A 29 9.43 7.86 9.03
CA GLU A 29 8.88 8.44 7.81
C GLU A 29 9.82 8.03 6.66
N ARG A 30 9.58 6.85 6.10
CA ARG A 30 10.23 6.40 4.87
C ARG A 30 9.61 7.18 3.73
N THR A 31 10.02 8.43 3.57
CA THR A 31 9.79 9.15 2.32
C THR A 31 10.55 8.39 1.25
N VAL A 32 9.82 7.63 0.43
CA VAL A 32 10.36 6.96 -0.74
C VAL A 32 10.81 8.06 -1.68
N HIS A 33 12.12 8.35 -1.67
CA HIS A 33 12.70 9.28 -2.64
C HIS A 33 12.80 8.52 -3.96
N VAL A 34 11.85 8.75 -4.85
CA VAL A 34 11.99 8.37 -6.25
C VAL A 34 12.91 9.41 -6.87
N ASP A 35 14.15 9.01 -7.19
CA ASP A 35 15.06 9.82 -7.98
C ASP A 35 14.46 9.98 -9.38
N ASN A 36 13.61 10.98 -9.56
CA ASN A 36 13.15 11.39 -10.87
C ASN A 36 14.28 12.16 -11.54
N LEU A 37 15.16 11.42 -12.21
CA LEU A 37 16.06 11.95 -13.23
C LEU A 37 15.21 12.42 -14.43
N ASN A 38 14.65 13.62 -14.31
CA ASN A 38 14.50 14.64 -15.35
C ASN A 38 13.32 15.57 -15.03
N GLY A 39 13.64 16.85 -14.91
CA GLY A 39 12.83 17.98 -15.39
C GLY A 39 11.34 18.00 -15.06
N SER A 40 10.98 18.80 -14.05
CA SER A 40 9.78 19.64 -14.08
C SER A 40 8.43 18.97 -14.40
N GLU A 41 8.08 17.89 -13.72
CA GLU A 41 6.69 17.42 -13.73
C GLU A 41 6.01 17.67 -12.39
N GLN A 42 4.88 18.36 -12.48
CA GLN A 42 3.98 18.66 -11.37
C GLN A 42 3.60 17.34 -10.71
N ILE A 43 3.93 17.18 -9.42
CA ILE A 43 3.57 15.99 -8.64
C ILE A 43 2.06 16.05 -8.39
N PHE A 44 1.27 15.55 -9.33
CA PHE A 44 -0.13 15.22 -9.09
C PHE A 44 -0.18 13.88 -8.33
N PRO A 45 -1.03 13.73 -7.30
CA PRO A 45 -1.23 12.44 -6.66
C PRO A 45 -1.80 11.45 -7.70
N HIS A 46 -0.97 10.48 -8.08
CA HIS A 46 -1.31 9.38 -8.98
C HIS A 46 -2.12 8.37 -8.16
N PHE A 47 -3.44 8.34 -8.35
CA PHE A 47 -4.32 7.40 -7.67
C PHE A 47 -4.50 6.17 -8.56
N SER A 48 -3.66 5.16 -8.32
CA SER A 48 -3.84 3.85 -8.95
C SER A 48 -4.96 3.09 -8.25
N TYR A 49 -5.90 2.56 -9.03
CA TYR A 49 -7.01 1.76 -8.51
C TYR A 49 -6.90 0.32 -8.99
N SER A 50 -7.39 -0.61 -8.16
CA SER A 50 -7.46 -2.03 -8.47
C SER A 50 -8.80 -2.58 -7.97
N ASN A 51 -9.66 -2.98 -8.91
CA ASN A 51 -10.97 -3.53 -8.61
C ASN A 51 -11.02 -4.99 -9.06
N MET A 52 -11.51 -5.86 -8.18
CA MET A 52 -11.70 -7.27 -8.48
C MET A 52 -13.18 -7.55 -8.74
N VAL A 53 -13.48 -8.32 -9.79
CA VAL A 53 -14.83 -8.75 -10.16
C VAL A 53 -14.85 -10.26 -10.26
N ASP A 54 -15.82 -10.89 -9.62
CA ASP A 54 -16.07 -12.33 -9.75
C ASP A 54 -16.74 -12.62 -11.10
N LEU A 55 -16.17 -13.55 -11.87
CA LEU A 55 -16.68 -13.98 -13.18
C LEU A 55 -17.38 -15.35 -13.11
N GLY A 56 -17.41 -15.97 -11.92
CA GLY A 56 -18.00 -17.29 -11.72
C GLY A 56 -17.05 -18.44 -12.06
N ASP A 57 -17.40 -19.63 -11.56
CA ASP A 57 -16.65 -20.87 -11.75
C ASP A 57 -15.18 -20.80 -11.33
N GLY A 58 -14.85 -19.94 -10.36
CA GLY A 58 -13.49 -19.71 -9.89
C GLY A 58 -12.67 -18.77 -10.77
N ASN A 59 -13.26 -18.18 -11.82
CA ASN A 59 -12.64 -17.12 -12.60
C ASN A 59 -12.91 -15.76 -11.95
N PHE A 60 -11.93 -14.87 -12.00
CA PHE A 60 -12.07 -13.50 -11.52
C PHE A 60 -11.25 -12.54 -12.38
N GLY A 61 -11.80 -11.35 -12.59
CA GLY A 61 -11.15 -10.25 -13.27
C GLY A 61 -10.54 -9.27 -12.28
N VAL A 62 -9.40 -8.70 -12.63
CA VAL A 62 -8.77 -7.58 -11.92
C VAL A 62 -8.61 -6.45 -12.93
N LEU A 63 -9.30 -5.34 -12.67
CA LEU A 63 -9.18 -4.10 -13.42
C LEU A 63 -8.19 -3.20 -12.68
N THR A 64 -7.08 -2.87 -13.33
CA THR A 64 -6.08 -1.92 -12.84
C THR A 64 -5.97 -0.75 -13.77
N GLY A 65 -5.92 0.46 -13.23
CA GLY A 65 -5.71 1.67 -14.02
C GLY A 65 -5.23 2.81 -13.15
N ASP A 66 -4.93 3.92 -13.80
CA ASP A 66 -4.60 5.16 -13.10
C ASP A 66 -5.63 6.26 -13.35
N ALA A 67 -6.08 6.90 -12.27
CA ALA A 67 -7.07 7.98 -12.34
C ALA A 67 -6.59 9.22 -13.13
N THR A 68 -5.29 9.36 -13.36
CA THR A 68 -4.68 10.47 -14.10
C THR A 68 -4.31 10.12 -15.55
N SER A 69 -4.32 8.83 -15.92
CA SER A 69 -3.96 8.35 -17.25
C SER A 69 -5.11 7.54 -17.86
N SER A 70 -6.01 8.25 -18.54
CA SER A 70 -7.07 7.65 -19.36
C SER A 70 -6.45 6.84 -20.50
N GLY A 71 -6.87 5.59 -20.66
CA GLY A 71 -6.36 4.66 -21.68
C GLY A 71 -5.21 3.75 -21.20
N SER A 72 -4.89 3.76 -19.90
CA SER A 72 -3.92 2.84 -19.28
C SER A 72 -4.59 1.69 -18.53
N GLU A 73 -5.93 1.62 -18.60
CA GLU A 73 -6.72 0.60 -17.94
C GLU A 73 -6.48 -0.78 -18.55
N MET A 74 -6.06 -1.72 -17.71
CA MET A 74 -5.81 -3.11 -18.09
C MET A 74 -6.73 -4.02 -17.29
N VAL A 75 -7.38 -4.95 -17.99
CA VAL A 75 -8.16 -6.03 -17.38
C VAL A 75 -7.35 -7.31 -17.46
N LYS A 76 -7.15 -7.95 -16.31
CA LYS A 76 -6.50 -9.27 -16.21
C LYS A 76 -7.49 -10.28 -15.69
N VAL A 77 -7.59 -11.43 -16.36
CA VAL A 77 -8.46 -12.54 -15.94
C VAL A 77 -7.62 -13.67 -15.39
N TYR A 78 -8.04 -14.18 -14.25
CA TYR A 78 -7.42 -15.28 -13.54
C TYR A 78 -8.43 -16.37 -13.23
N TYR A 79 -7.93 -17.58 -12.99
CA TYR A 79 -8.69 -18.72 -12.51
C TYR A 79 -8.07 -19.27 -11.24
N TYR A 80 -8.87 -19.50 -10.21
CA TYR A 80 -8.46 -20.17 -8.99
C TYR A 80 -8.77 -21.66 -9.05
N ASP A 81 -7.72 -22.48 -9.19
CA ASP A 81 -7.80 -23.92 -9.09
C ASP A 81 -7.82 -24.33 -7.61
N LYS A 82 -9.00 -24.76 -7.13
CA LYS A 82 -9.19 -25.22 -5.75
C LYS A 82 -8.45 -26.53 -5.44
N LYS A 83 -8.21 -27.39 -6.43
CA LYS A 83 -7.55 -28.69 -6.23
C LYS A 83 -6.06 -28.52 -6.02
N GLU A 84 -5.46 -27.68 -6.86
CA GLU A 84 -4.03 -27.36 -6.82
C GLU A 84 -3.70 -26.21 -5.86
N ASN A 85 -4.71 -25.51 -5.36
CA ASN A 85 -4.61 -24.29 -4.57
C ASN A 85 -3.72 -23.22 -5.26
N LYS A 86 -3.98 -22.98 -6.55
CA LYS A 86 -3.18 -22.08 -7.39
C LYS A 86 -4.05 -21.09 -8.17
N ILE A 87 -3.51 -19.91 -8.39
CA ILE A 87 -4.09 -18.91 -9.29
C ILE A 87 -3.38 -19.02 -10.64
N ILE A 88 -4.16 -19.14 -11.71
CA ILE A 88 -3.69 -19.31 -13.08
C ILE A 88 -4.09 -18.07 -13.88
N PHE A 89 -3.12 -17.40 -14.49
CA PHE A 89 -3.39 -16.32 -15.44
C PHE A 89 -4.03 -16.88 -16.72
N LYS A 90 -5.13 -16.25 -17.16
CA LYS A 90 -5.86 -16.67 -18.36
C LYS A 90 -5.61 -15.73 -19.53
N THR A 91 -5.85 -14.44 -19.32
CA THR A 91 -5.70 -13.42 -20.38
C THR A 91 -5.56 -12.04 -19.78
N GLU A 92 -5.01 -11.11 -20.57
CA GLU A 92 -5.06 -9.68 -20.31
C GLU A 92 -5.49 -8.94 -21.58
N ALA A 93 -6.14 -7.80 -21.40
CA ALA A 93 -6.52 -6.90 -22.49
C ALA A 93 -6.54 -5.46 -21.95
N SER A 94 -6.28 -4.49 -22.84
CA SER A 94 -6.57 -3.10 -22.51
C SER A 94 -8.09 -2.89 -22.50
N LEU A 95 -8.58 -1.99 -21.64
CA LEU A 95 -10.01 -1.71 -21.58
C LEU A 95 -10.51 -1.10 -22.91
N ASP A 96 -9.66 -0.32 -23.58
CA ASP A 96 -9.96 0.32 -24.86
C ASP A 96 -10.19 -0.71 -25.99
N GLU A 97 -9.47 -1.83 -25.98
CA GLU A 97 -9.65 -2.92 -26.95
C GLU A 97 -10.98 -3.68 -26.72
N LEU A 98 -11.49 -3.70 -25.49
CA LEU A 98 -12.72 -4.41 -25.14
C LEU A 98 -14.00 -3.60 -25.41
N GLN A 99 -13.88 -2.28 -25.63
CA GLN A 99 -15.01 -1.39 -25.90
C GLN A 99 -15.32 -1.21 -27.40
N GLN A 100 -14.53 -1.82 -28.29
CA GLN A 100 -14.78 -1.83 -29.75
C GLN A 100 -15.73 -2.94 -30.17
#